data_AF-A0A8B9HAB7-F1
#
_entry.id   AF-A0A8B9HAB7-F1
#
_cell.length_a   1.000
_cell.length_b   1.000
_cell.length_c   1.000
_cell.angle_alpha   90.00
_cell.angle_beta   90.00
_cell.angle_gamma   90.00
#
_symmetry.space_group_name_H-M   'P 1'
#
loop_
_entity.id
_entity.type
_entity.pdbx_description
1 polymer ?
#
loop_
_entity_poly.entity_id
_entity_poly.type
_entity_poly.pdbx_seq_one_letter_code
_entity_poly.pdbx_strand_id
1 'polypeptide(L)'
;ELIFICNPLQFLDRVEVLRSDGMQILTEATAAVQNPDREISEKAKKKKTKVHLFLSRSAIDILEHKTKFMLYTCPLSSVSFCAVHQTQPKLFGFISRHPALDTYHCYIFQSRKFVSVPQERRFPE
;
A
#
# COMPACT_ATOMS: atom_id res chain seq x y z
N GLU A 1 -0.83 -19.44 9.75
CA GLU A 1 0.37 -18.94 10.45
C GLU A 1 0.69 -17.54 9.95
N LEU A 2 0.84 -16.61 10.88
CA LEU A 2 1.20 -15.22 10.60
C LEU A 2 2.72 -15.13 10.43
N ILE A 3 3.17 -14.55 9.33
CA ILE A 3 4.59 -14.49 8.98
C ILE A 3 5.21 -13.19 9.51
N PHE A 4 4.46 -12.08 9.42
CA PHE A 4 4.99 -10.77 9.77
C PHE A 4 3.89 -9.79 10.20
N ILE A 5 4.19 -8.97 11.20
CA ILE A 5 3.38 -7.82 11.60
C ILE A 5 4.23 -6.55 11.44
N CYS A 6 3.80 -5.62 10.60
CA CYS A 6 4.35 -4.26 10.64
C CYS A 6 3.75 -3.49 11.82
N ASN A 7 4.63 -2.89 12.61
CA ASN A 7 4.30 -1.82 13.57
C ASN A 7 3.49 -0.70 12.89
N PRO A 8 2.74 0.12 13.65
CA PRO A 8 1.84 1.13 13.10
C PRO A 8 2.45 1.97 11.97
N LEU A 9 1.92 1.79 10.76
CA LEU A 9 2.27 2.55 9.56
C LEU A 9 1.21 3.61 9.32
N GLN A 10 1.55 4.64 8.57
CA GLN A 10 0.57 5.57 8.05
C GLN A 10 0.09 5.08 6.68
N PHE A 11 -1.17 4.71 6.56
CA PHE A 11 -1.82 4.47 5.28
C PHE A 11 -2.09 5.81 4.61
N LEU A 12 -1.56 5.99 3.40
CA LEU A 12 -1.70 7.22 2.64
C LEU A 12 -2.91 7.15 1.72
N ASP A 13 -2.93 6.16 0.82
CA ASP A 13 -4.06 5.95 -0.07
C ASP A 13 -4.05 4.57 -0.73
N ARG A 14 -5.17 4.27 -1.41
CA ARG A 14 -5.32 3.19 -2.38
C ARG A 14 -5.69 3.83 -3.72
N VAL A 15 -4.86 3.61 -4.74
CA VAL A 15 -5.05 4.19 -6.08
C VAL A 15 -5.27 3.06 -7.09
N GLU A 16 -6.29 3.19 -7.93
CA GLU A 16 -6.49 2.28 -9.06
C GLU A 16 -5.40 2.50 -10.12
N VAL A 17 -4.82 1.43 -10.64
CA VAL A 17 -3.70 1.45 -11.58
C VAL A 17 -3.94 0.43 -12.70
N LEU A 18 -3.46 0.76 -13.90
CA LEU A 18 -3.67 -0.03 -15.11
C LEU A 18 -2.70 -1.21 -15.25
N ARG A 19 -1.56 -1.15 -14.56
CA ARG A 19 -0.47 -2.13 -14.69
C ARG A 19 -0.26 -2.87 -13.36
N SER A 20 0.15 -4.14 -13.45
CA SER A 20 0.34 -5.02 -12.29
C SER A 20 1.68 -4.83 -11.60
N ASP A 21 2.70 -4.28 -12.27
CA ASP A 21 4.04 -4.15 -11.71
C ASP A 21 4.80 -2.88 -12.18
N GLY A 22 5.93 -2.63 -11.53
CA GLY A 22 6.87 -1.59 -11.91
C GLY A 22 6.92 -0.41 -10.95
N MET A 23 8.14 -0.01 -10.62
CA MET A 23 8.41 1.12 -9.71
C MET A 23 7.73 2.42 -10.14
N GLN A 24 7.60 2.65 -11.45
CA GLN A 24 6.95 3.85 -11.98
C GLN A 24 5.52 4.02 -11.42
N ILE A 25 4.78 2.93 -11.25
CA ILE A 25 3.41 2.98 -10.70
C ILE A 25 3.44 3.48 -9.26
N LEU A 26 4.34 2.96 -8.43
CA LEU A 26 4.48 3.40 -7.05
C LEU A 26 4.91 4.87 -6.99
N THR A 27 5.85 5.29 -7.83
CA THR A 27 6.31 6.69 -7.94
C THR A 27 5.15 7.61 -8.32
N GLU A 28 4.42 7.31 -9.39
CA GLU A 28 3.27 8.10 -9.85
C GLU A 28 2.16 8.17 -8.81
N ALA A 29 1.81 7.02 -8.20
CA ALA A 29 0.77 6.95 -7.18
C ALA A 29 1.15 7.74 -5.91
N THR A 30 2.41 7.67 -5.47
CA THR A 30 2.89 8.48 -4.33
C THR A 30 2.89 9.97 -4.64
N ALA A 31 3.33 10.38 -5.84
CA ALA A 31 3.29 11.78 -6.26
C ALA A 31 1.86 12.33 -6.30
N ALA A 32 0.91 11.54 -6.81
CA ALA A 32 -0.50 11.91 -6.82
C ALA A 32 -1.08 12.09 -5.40
N VAL A 33 -0.63 11.30 -4.43
CA VAL A 33 -1.11 11.39 -3.04
C VAL A 33 -0.45 12.53 -2.26
N GLN A 34 0.76 12.92 -2.64
CA GLN A 34 1.50 14.03 -2.01
C GLN A 34 1.15 15.41 -2.60
N ASN A 35 0.42 15.47 -3.71
CA ASN A 35 0.14 16.73 -4.41
C ASN A 35 -0.77 17.66 -3.57
N PRO A 36 -0.28 18.86 -3.17
CA PRO A 36 -1.02 19.79 -2.31
C PRO A 36 -2.28 20.39 -2.97
N ASP A 37 -2.37 20.44 -4.31
CA ASP A 37 -3.55 20.99 -5.00
C ASP A 37 -4.80 20.09 -4.86
N ARG A 38 -4.64 18.85 -4.40
CA ARG A 38 -5.75 17.98 -4.00
C ARG A 38 -6.43 18.42 -2.70
N GLU A 39 -5.88 19.39 -1.95
CA GLU A 39 -6.51 19.89 -0.72
C GLU A 39 -7.75 20.76 -0.95
N ILE A 40 -8.06 21.15 -2.19
CA ILE A 40 -9.15 22.10 -2.50
C ILE A 40 -10.46 21.40 -2.95
N SER A 41 -10.42 20.12 -3.32
CA SER A 41 -11.65 19.38 -3.69
C SER A 41 -12.03 18.35 -2.63
N GLU A 42 -13.11 18.67 -1.93
CA GLU A 42 -13.93 17.81 -1.04
C GLU A 42 -13.42 17.51 0.37
N LYS A 43 -13.86 18.35 1.33
CA LYS A 43 -14.56 18.00 2.60
C LYS A 43 -14.19 16.71 3.36
N ALA A 44 -12.95 16.25 3.32
CA ALA A 44 -12.39 15.39 4.33
C ALA A 44 -10.88 15.64 4.37
N LYS A 45 -10.40 16.25 5.44
CA LYS A 45 -9.03 15.99 5.92
C LYS A 45 -8.92 14.47 6.03
N LYS A 46 -8.44 13.78 4.99
CA LYS A 46 -8.33 12.32 4.94
C LYS A 46 -7.33 11.98 6.05
N LYS A 47 -7.89 11.69 7.22
CA LYS A 47 -7.17 11.58 8.48
C LYS A 47 -6.12 10.52 8.24
N LYS A 48 -4.84 10.90 8.32
CA LYS A 48 -3.69 9.99 8.20
C LYS A 48 -3.99 8.75 9.05
N THR A 49 -4.41 7.67 8.40
CA THR A 49 -4.98 6.52 9.11
C THR A 49 -3.82 5.63 9.49
N LYS A 50 -3.64 5.43 10.80
CA LYS A 50 -2.63 4.49 11.25
C LYS A 50 -3.18 3.09 11.04
N VAL A 51 -2.37 2.21 10.47
CA VAL A 51 -2.76 0.84 10.18
C VAL A 51 -1.71 -0.15 10.66
N HIS A 52 -2.14 -1.39 10.87
CA HIS A 52 -1.27 -2.55 10.96
C HIS A 52 -1.36 -3.34 9.66
N LEU A 53 -0.20 -3.80 9.16
CA LEU A 53 -0.15 -4.80 8.11
C LEU A 53 0.15 -6.15 8.73
N PHE A 54 -0.70 -7.13 8.44
CA PHE A 54 -0.52 -8.51 8.80
C PHE A 54 -0.28 -9.30 7.53
N LEU A 55 0.90 -9.91 7.42
CA LEU A 55 1.25 -10.77 6.29
C LEU A 55 1.19 -12.22 6.75
N SER A 56 0.34 -13.01 6.10
CA SER A 56 0.24 -14.46 6.26
C SER A 56 0.66 -15.18 4.98
N ARG A 57 0.64 -16.52 4.97
CA ARG A 57 0.85 -17.30 3.74
C ARG A 57 -0.25 -17.09 2.70
N SER A 58 -1.45 -16.66 3.11
CA SER A 58 -2.61 -16.55 2.23
C SER A 58 -2.98 -15.13 1.84
N ALA A 59 -2.66 -14.13 2.67
CA ALA A 59 -3.12 -12.76 2.47
C ALA A 59 -2.26 -11.70 3.16
N ILE A 60 -2.40 -10.47 2.66
CA ILE A 60 -2.03 -9.22 3.33
C ILE A 60 -3.30 -8.58 3.86
N ASP A 61 -3.38 -8.42 5.18
CA ASP A 61 -4.49 -7.78 5.86
C ASP A 61 -4.08 -6.38 6.37
N ILE A 62 -4.94 -5.39 6.11
CA ILE A 62 -4.75 -4.00 6.51
C ILE A 62 -5.79 -3.65 7.56
N LEU A 63 -5.37 -3.47 8.81
CA LEU A 63 -6.27 -3.20 9.94
C LEU A 63 -6.07 -1.77 10.45
N GLU A 64 -7.16 -1.07 10.79
CA GLU A 64 -7.08 0.23 11.45
C GLU A 64 -6.44 0.09 12.85
N HIS A 65 -5.58 1.03 13.22
CA HIS A 65 -4.75 0.93 14.41
C HIS A 65 -5.52 0.84 15.72
N LYS A 66 -6.54 1.69 15.92
CA LYS A 66 -7.23 1.82 17.21
C LYS A 66 -8.25 0.72 17.43
N THR A 67 -9.11 0.52 16.46
CA THR A 67 -10.27 -0.38 16.48
C THR A 67 -9.91 -1.79 16.05
N LYS A 68 -8.76 -1.97 15.38
CA LYS A 68 -8.40 -3.22 14.70
C LYS A 68 -9.40 -3.66 13.64
N PHE A 69 -10.24 -2.74 13.16
CA PHE A 69 -11.19 -3.02 12.09
C PHE A 69 -10.45 -3.37 10.79
N MET A 70 -10.88 -4.44 10.13
CA MET A 70 -10.30 -4.90 8.87
C MET A 70 -10.72 -3.94 7.75
N LEU A 71 -9.77 -3.17 7.22
CA LEU A 71 -10.02 -2.24 6.11
C LEU A 71 -9.97 -2.97 4.77
N TYR A 72 -8.94 -3.80 4.58
CA TYR A 72 -8.71 -4.52 3.33
C TYR A 72 -8.04 -5.86 3.62
N THR A 73 -8.40 -6.86 2.82
CA THR A 73 -7.72 -8.15 2.74
C THR A 73 -7.37 -8.38 1.27
N CYS A 74 -6.08 -8.53 0.99
CA CYS A 74 -5.57 -8.82 -0.34
C CYS A 74 -5.01 -10.23 -0.34
N PRO A 75 -5.60 -11.20 -1.08
CA PRO A 75 -5.01 -12.52 -1.23
C PRO A 75 -3.57 -12.41 -1.73
N LEU A 76 -2.64 -13.17 -1.17
CA LEU A 76 -1.23 -13.07 -1.55
C LEU A 76 -1.03 -13.47 -3.02
N SER A 77 -1.85 -14.37 -3.54
CA SER A 77 -1.92 -14.74 -4.97
C SER A 77 -2.35 -13.60 -5.89
N SER A 78 -2.99 -12.55 -5.36
CA SER A 78 -3.38 -11.36 -6.13
C SER A 78 -2.33 -10.27 -6.09
N VAL A 79 -1.31 -10.38 -5.24
CA VAL A 79 -0.26 -9.37 -5.07
C VAL A 79 0.82 -9.61 -6.12
N SER A 80 0.91 -8.71 -7.10
CA SER A 80 1.84 -8.83 -8.22
C SER A 80 3.18 -8.14 -7.95
N PHE A 81 3.18 -7.13 -7.08
CA PHE A 81 4.34 -6.25 -6.89
C PHE A 81 4.42 -5.70 -5.48
N CYS A 82 5.62 -5.59 -4.92
CA CYS A 82 5.86 -4.74 -3.75
C CYS A 82 7.20 -4.01 -3.87
N ALA A 83 7.25 -2.78 -3.39
CA ALA A 83 8.45 -1.96 -3.52
C ALA A 83 8.54 -0.87 -2.46
N VAL A 84 9.78 -0.44 -2.22
CA VAL A 84 10.14 0.76 -1.46
C VAL A 84 10.49 1.87 -2.45
N HIS A 85 9.92 3.06 -2.27
CA HIS A 85 10.12 4.18 -3.20
C HIS A 85 11.60 4.55 -3.29
N GLN A 86 12.11 4.70 -4.51
CA GLN A 86 13.55 4.82 -4.79
C GLN A 86 14.22 6.00 -4.07
N THR A 87 13.60 7.18 -4.10
CA THR A 87 14.16 8.41 -3.50
C THR A 87 13.59 8.75 -2.12
N GLN A 88 12.52 8.06 -1.70
CA GLN A 88 11.78 8.32 -0.47
C GLN A 88 11.62 7.00 0.29
N PRO A 89 12.68 6.42 0.89
CA PRO A 89 12.68 5.08 1.48
C PRO A 89 11.78 4.87 2.72
N LYS A 90 11.02 5.90 3.11
CA LYS A 90 9.92 5.82 4.08
C LYS A 90 8.58 5.51 3.42
N LEU A 91 8.48 5.66 2.10
CA LEU A 91 7.32 5.32 1.30
C LEU A 91 7.54 3.94 0.70
N PHE A 92 6.50 3.13 0.76
CA PHE A 92 6.49 1.81 0.14
C PHE A 92 5.05 1.43 -0.14
N GLY A 93 4.89 0.41 -0.96
CA GLY A 93 3.57 -0.06 -1.32
C GLY A 93 3.60 -1.42 -1.97
N PHE A 94 2.41 -1.92 -2.26
CA PHE A 94 2.22 -3.11 -3.05
C PHE A 94 1.06 -2.93 -4.02
N ILE A 95 1.07 -3.70 -5.10
CA ILE A 95 0.02 -3.74 -6.10
C ILE A 95 -0.68 -5.08 -5.96
N SER A 96 -2.01 -5.04 -5.95
CA SER A 96 -2.86 -6.22 -5.90
C SER A 96 -4.01 -6.09 -6.89
N ARG A 97 -4.32 -7.19 -7.58
CA ARG A 97 -5.47 -7.28 -8.49
C ARG A 97 -6.77 -7.15 -7.71
N HIS A 98 -7.70 -6.34 -8.22
CA HIS A 98 -9.02 -6.21 -7.62
C HIS A 98 -9.80 -7.53 -7.77
N PRO A 99 -10.49 -8.02 -6.72
CA PRO A 99 -11.14 -9.34 -6.76
C PRO A 99 -12.32 -9.42 -7.75
N ALA A 100 -12.94 -8.29 -8.06
CA ALA A 100 -14.15 -8.23 -8.88
C ALA A 100 -13.99 -7.46 -10.20
N LEU A 101 -12.85 -6.80 -10.41
CA LEU A 101 -12.60 -5.95 -11.57
C LEU A 101 -11.28 -6.36 -12.20
N ASP A 102 -11.16 -6.23 -13.51
CA ASP A 102 -9.90 -6.47 -14.21
C ASP A 102 -8.94 -5.27 -14.10
N THR A 103 -8.79 -4.77 -12.87
CA THR A 103 -7.97 -3.61 -12.54
C THR A 103 -7.08 -3.92 -11.35
N TYR A 104 -6.03 -3.12 -11.17
CA TYR A 104 -5.10 -3.27 -10.06
C TYR A 104 -5.23 -2.09 -9.10
N HIS A 105 -4.88 -2.31 -7.84
CA HIS A 105 -4.81 -1.24 -6.84
C HIS A 105 -3.42 -1.19 -6.24
N CYS A 106 -2.84 0.01 -6.23
CA CYS A 106 -1.62 0.32 -5.50
C CYS A 106 -1.98 0.81 -4.09
N TYR A 107 -1.51 0.10 -3.07
CA TYR A 107 -1.67 0.43 -1.66
C TYR A 107 -0.41 1.10 -1.15
N ILE A 108 -0.55 2.33 -0.64
CA ILE A 108 0.59 3.20 -0.34
C ILE A 108 0.68 3.46 1.16
N PHE A 109 1.87 3.24 1.71
CA PHE A 109 2.17 3.39 3.12
C PHE A 109 3.39 4.27 3.34
N GLN A 110 3.39 4.93 4.50
CA GLN A 110 4.52 5.68 5.01
C GLN A 110 4.94 5.12 6.37
N SER A 111 6.18 4.68 6.49
CA SER A 111 6.81 4.29 7.75
C SER A 111 7.46 5.47 8.45
N ARG A 112 7.57 5.39 9.78
CA ARG A 112 8.36 6.35 10.56
C ARG A 112 9.87 6.11 10.46
N LYS A 113 10.26 4.84 10.32
CA LYS A 113 11.66 4.38 10.18
C LYS A 113 11.93 3.97 8.74
N PHE A 114 13.19 4.06 8.31
CA PHE A 114 13.59 3.57 7.00
C PHE A 114 13.29 2.08 6.85
N VAL A 115 12.79 1.69 5.68
CA VAL A 115 12.50 0.30 5.37
C VAL A 115 13.76 -0.33 4.76
N SER A 116 14.41 -1.23 5.50
CA SER A 116 15.57 -2.00 5.01
C SER A 116 15.09 -3.32 4.40
N VAL A 117 14.49 -3.25 3.22
CA VAL A 117 13.95 -4.40 2.46
C VAL A 117 14.47 -4.28 1.03
N PRO A 118 14.64 -5.38 0.25
CA PRO A 118 14.93 -5.28 -1.17
C PRO A 118 14.03 -4.25 -1.85
N GLN A 119 14.62 -3.40 -2.69
CA GLN A 119 13.97 -2.21 -3.24
C GLN A 119 12.67 -2.53 -3.99
N GLU A 120 12.61 -3.71 -4.60
CA GLU A 120 11.47 -4.22 -5.34
C GLU A 120 11.42 -5.75 -5.20
N ARG A 121 10.21 -6.31 -5.16
CA ARG A 121 9.95 -7.72 -5.47
C ARG A 121 8.77 -7.83 -6.42
N ARG A 122 8.94 -8.69 -7.42
CA ARG A 122 7.87 -9.17 -8.28
C ARG A 122 7.46 -10.56 -7.81
N PHE A 123 6.17 -10.82 -7.84
CA PHE A 123 5.63 -12.15 -7.61
C PHE A 123 5.26 -12.75 -8.97
N PRO A 124 5.62 -14.02 -9.23
CA PRO A 124 5.14 -14.70 -10.42
C PRO A 124 3.61 -14.82 -10.38
N GLU A 125 2.97 -14.73 -11.54
CA GLU A 125 1.54 -15.02 -11.71
C GLU A 125 1.22 -16.50 -11.48
#